data_AF-A0A957N3K5-F1
#
_entry.id   AF-A0A957N3K5-F1
#
_cell.length_a   1.000
_cell.length_b   1.000
_cell.length_c   1.000
_cell.angle_alpha   90.00
_cell.angle_beta   90.00
_cell.angle_gamma   90.00
#
_symmetry.space_group_name_H-M   'P 1'
#
loop_
_entity.id
_entity.type
_entity.pdbx_description
1 polymer ?
#
loop_
_entity_poly.entity_id
_entity_poly.type
_entity_poly.pdbx_seq_one_letter_code
_entity_poly.pdbx_strand_id
1 'polypeptide(L)'
;MLSLRLAWILPLIALLAACGRGATPAPATPPADTAPAGETTTLAATVAAPVTNAEVDTAASACEEFFGFCVTAQVDGAVAGSAVAGWASSVNNDCAALAAAGAPRILELPLLTAAGEQKITVALTRIGAYTGPGSYSLRAQASDGAMPDMFPTIDIGGRAFSNGKGSSAVVTVAADGSGTLDAVSLVEIASVQVANPDPNARVNVSLQWDCRDEK
;
A
#
# COMPACT_ATOMS: atom_id res chain seq x y z
N MET A 1 31.19 43.65 41.89
CA MET A 1 31.08 44.34 40.59
C MET A 1 29.82 43.81 39.91
N LEU A 2 28.68 44.47 40.12
CA LEU A 2 28.01 45.41 39.19
C LEU A 2 27.35 44.64 38.01
N SER A 3 26.10 44.18 38.16
CA SER A 3 24.86 44.84 37.68
C SER A 3 24.91 45.38 36.25
N LEU A 4 24.15 44.78 35.31
CA LEU A 4 23.22 45.53 34.46
C LEU A 4 22.14 44.65 33.81
N ARG A 5 20.90 45.10 33.97
CA ARG A 5 19.65 44.61 33.38
C ARG A 5 19.54 45.07 31.92
N LEU A 6 18.83 44.32 31.06
CA LEU A 6 17.96 44.96 30.08
C LEU A 6 16.79 44.06 29.67
N ALA A 7 15.62 44.46 30.13
CA ALA A 7 14.32 44.01 29.65
C ALA A 7 13.99 44.76 28.35
N TRP A 8 13.40 44.07 27.37
CA TRP A 8 12.52 44.69 26.39
C TRP A 8 11.24 43.88 26.27
N ILE A 9 10.15 44.62 26.10
CA ILE A 9 8.79 44.37 26.55
C ILE A 9 7.88 44.79 25.38
N LEU A 10 6.81 43.99 25.14
CA LEU A 10 5.50 44.38 24.55
C LEU A 10 5.32 44.44 23.00
N PRO A 11 4.07 44.53 22.44
CA PRO A 11 3.28 43.40 21.90
C PRO A 11 2.46 43.78 20.62
N LEU A 12 1.38 43.02 20.34
CA LEU A 12 0.12 43.42 19.66
C LEU A 12 0.06 43.57 18.12
N ILE A 13 -0.90 42.87 17.51
CA ILE A 13 -2.01 43.31 16.62
C ILE A 13 -2.67 41.99 16.15
N ALA A 14 -3.80 41.53 16.69
CA ALA A 14 -5.18 42.01 16.60
C ALA A 14 -5.84 41.89 15.19
N LEU A 15 -6.79 40.94 15.12
CA LEU A 15 -8.02 40.88 14.33
C LEU A 15 -7.97 41.01 12.80
N LEU A 16 -8.58 40.02 12.13
CA LEU A 16 -9.72 40.26 11.22
C LEU A 16 -10.57 38.97 11.11
N ALA A 17 -11.76 39.04 11.70
CA ALA A 17 -12.89 38.19 11.37
C ALA A 17 -13.54 38.73 10.09
N ALA A 18 -13.88 37.85 9.15
CA ALA A 18 -14.83 38.17 8.10
C ALA A 18 -15.80 36.99 7.91
N CYS A 19 -17.05 37.26 8.29
CA CYS A 19 -18.22 36.47 8.02
C CYS A 19 -18.39 36.19 6.52
N GLY A 20 -18.81 34.98 6.19
CA GLY A 20 -19.25 34.60 4.85
C GLY A 20 -20.28 33.49 4.91
N ARG A 21 -21.45 33.79 5.51
CA ARG A 21 -22.70 33.02 5.35
C ARG A 21 -23.07 33.01 3.86
N GLY A 22 -23.03 31.86 3.22
CA GLY A 22 -23.60 31.61 1.90
C GLY A 22 -24.51 30.40 1.97
N ALA A 23 -25.76 30.57 1.56
CA ALA A 23 -26.87 29.66 1.76
C ALA A 23 -26.80 28.38 0.91
N THR A 24 -27.35 27.31 1.46
CA THR A 24 -27.75 26.07 0.79
C THR A 24 -28.69 26.35 -0.38
N PRO A 25 -28.52 25.63 -1.50
CA PRO A 25 -29.68 25.00 -2.13
C PRO A 25 -29.41 23.52 -2.46
N ALA A 26 -30.30 22.65 -1.99
CA ALA A 26 -30.66 21.40 -2.65
C ALA A 26 -32.18 21.45 -2.87
N PRO A 27 -32.80 20.68 -3.79
CA PRO A 27 -32.25 19.71 -4.74
C PRO A 27 -32.70 20.00 -6.19
N ALA A 28 -32.07 19.36 -7.18
CA ALA A 28 -32.68 19.20 -8.50
C ALA A 28 -32.46 17.77 -9.00
N THR A 29 -33.53 16.97 -8.96
CA THR A 29 -33.66 15.70 -9.67
C THR A 29 -34.25 15.98 -11.05
N PRO A 30 -33.64 15.46 -12.12
CA PRO A 30 -34.39 15.14 -13.34
C PRO A 30 -34.14 13.67 -13.77
N PRO A 31 -34.94 13.13 -14.68
CA PRO A 31 -35.77 11.95 -14.48
C PRO A 31 -35.07 10.62 -14.81
N ALA A 32 -35.65 9.54 -14.27
CA ALA A 32 -35.51 8.21 -14.85
C ALA A 32 -36.22 8.19 -16.21
N ASP A 33 -35.51 7.76 -17.25
CA ASP A 33 -36.18 7.15 -18.40
C ASP A 33 -35.24 6.14 -19.08
N THR A 34 -35.67 4.88 -18.96
CA THR A 34 -35.87 3.91 -20.04
C THR A 34 -34.73 3.66 -21.04
N ALA A 35 -34.19 2.45 -20.91
CA ALA A 35 -33.39 1.73 -21.90
C ALA A 35 -34.05 1.69 -23.30
N PRO A 36 -33.24 1.45 -24.33
CA PRO A 36 -33.58 0.38 -25.25
C PRO A 36 -32.45 -0.64 -25.38
N ALA A 37 -32.91 -1.85 -25.66
CA ALA A 37 -32.16 -3.06 -25.88
C ALA A 37 -31.36 -3.05 -27.18
N GLY A 38 -30.34 -3.92 -27.19
CA GLY A 38 -29.84 -4.57 -28.40
C GLY A 38 -28.59 -3.92 -29.00
N GLU A 39 -27.45 -4.59 -28.87
CA GLU A 39 -26.94 -5.38 -29.99
C GLU A 39 -25.81 -6.31 -29.53
N THR A 40 -26.06 -7.59 -29.76
CA THR A 40 -25.10 -8.68 -29.65
C THR A 40 -24.00 -8.49 -30.69
N THR A 41 -22.75 -8.34 -30.25
CA THR A 41 -21.58 -8.58 -31.11
C THR A 41 -20.76 -9.70 -30.49
N THR A 42 -21.02 -10.92 -30.96
CA THR A 42 -20.14 -12.08 -30.85
C THR A 42 -19.12 -12.02 -31.97
N LEU A 43 -17.82 -11.98 -31.64
CA LEU A 43 -16.65 -12.45 -32.41
C LEU A 43 -15.41 -12.08 -31.57
N ALA A 44 -14.40 -12.91 -31.29
CA ALA A 44 -14.13 -14.30 -31.58
C ALA A 44 -13.17 -14.79 -30.48
N ALA A 45 -13.36 -16.03 -30.02
CA ALA A 45 -12.43 -16.70 -29.13
C ALA A 45 -11.10 -16.93 -29.87
N THR A 46 -10.03 -16.28 -29.43
CA THR A 46 -8.67 -16.72 -29.77
C THR A 46 -8.32 -17.83 -28.79
N VAL A 47 -8.27 -19.06 -29.31
CA VAL A 47 -7.66 -20.21 -28.65
C VAL A 47 -6.17 -19.92 -28.53
N ALA A 48 -5.75 -19.42 -27.38
CA ALA A 48 -4.35 -19.51 -26.97
C ALA A 48 -4.09 -20.96 -26.53
N ALA A 49 -3.05 -21.56 -27.10
CA ALA A 49 -2.58 -22.90 -26.78
C ALA A 49 -2.37 -23.08 -25.26
N PRO A 50 -2.48 -24.31 -24.72
CA PRO A 50 -2.16 -24.56 -23.33
C PRO A 50 -0.69 -24.20 -23.11
N VAL A 51 -0.45 -23.09 -22.40
CA VAL A 51 0.80 -22.88 -21.72
C VAL A 51 0.84 -24.01 -20.70
N THR A 52 1.72 -24.99 -20.93
CA THR A 52 2.12 -25.92 -19.90
C THR A 52 2.60 -25.06 -18.74
N ASN A 53 1.76 -24.90 -17.71
CA ASN A 53 2.25 -24.53 -16.40
C ASN A 53 3.29 -25.58 -16.09
N ALA A 54 4.56 -25.24 -16.28
CA ALA A 54 5.61 -25.85 -15.50
C ALA A 54 5.11 -25.78 -14.07
N GLU A 55 4.95 -26.94 -13.45
CA GLU A 55 4.85 -27.06 -12.01
C GLU A 55 5.84 -26.07 -11.39
N VAL A 56 5.32 -24.98 -10.82
CA VAL A 56 6.02 -24.29 -9.75
C VAL A 56 5.83 -25.16 -8.52
N ASP A 57 6.39 -26.36 -8.57
CA ASP A 57 6.50 -27.24 -7.43
C ASP A 57 7.89 -27.01 -6.82
N THR A 58 7.95 -26.03 -5.93
CA THR A 58 8.73 -25.96 -4.66
C THR A 58 8.98 -24.51 -4.21
N ALA A 59 7.90 -23.82 -3.81
CA ALA A 59 8.00 -22.72 -2.84
C ALA A 59 6.96 -22.84 -1.70
N ALA A 60 6.12 -23.90 -1.73
CA ALA A 60 5.22 -24.22 -0.64
C ALA A 60 5.98 -24.99 0.46
N SER A 61 6.60 -24.28 1.41
CA SER A 61 6.77 -24.69 2.83
C SER A 61 7.91 -23.97 3.61
N ALA A 62 8.25 -22.71 3.32
CA ALA A 62 9.02 -21.91 4.29
C ALA A 62 8.14 -21.31 5.41
N CYS A 63 6.83 -21.21 5.17
CA CYS A 63 5.87 -20.72 6.15
C CYS A 63 5.27 -21.87 6.93
N GLU A 64 5.55 -21.89 8.24
CA GLU A 64 4.89 -22.75 9.21
C GLU A 64 3.36 -22.61 9.13
N GLU A 65 2.64 -23.68 9.48
CA GLU A 65 1.17 -23.72 9.39
C GLU A 65 0.46 -22.82 10.39
N PHE A 66 1.12 -22.45 11.49
CA PHE A 66 0.57 -21.57 12.53
C PHE A 66 0.74 -20.08 12.19
N PHE A 67 1.27 -19.73 11.02
CA PHE A 67 1.27 -18.35 10.56
C PHE A 67 -0.05 -18.01 9.86
N GLY A 68 -0.72 -16.94 10.29
CA GLY A 68 -1.95 -16.47 9.63
C GLY A 68 -1.73 -16.01 8.18
N PHE A 69 -0.51 -15.56 7.85
CA PHE A 69 -0.13 -15.21 6.47
C PHE A 69 1.19 -15.85 6.09
N CYS A 70 1.25 -16.42 4.89
CA CYS A 70 2.51 -16.73 4.23
C CYS A 70 2.83 -15.62 3.23
N VAL A 71 3.96 -14.94 3.40
CA VAL A 71 4.34 -13.76 2.62
C VAL A 71 5.58 -14.06 1.79
N THR A 72 5.52 -13.74 0.51
CA THR A 72 6.65 -13.81 -0.42
C THR A 72 6.92 -12.40 -0.95
N ALA A 73 8.19 -11.98 -0.96
CA ALA A 73 8.62 -10.73 -1.56
C ALA A 73 9.71 -10.99 -2.60
N GLN A 74 9.61 -10.27 -3.72
CA GLN A 74 10.59 -10.20 -4.79
C GLN A 74 10.94 -8.74 -5.00
N VAL A 75 12.23 -8.43 -5.01
CA VAL A 75 12.75 -7.09 -5.28
C VAL A 75 13.68 -7.18 -6.48
N ASP A 76 13.55 -6.23 -7.40
CA ASP A 76 14.43 -6.08 -8.57
C ASP A 76 14.84 -4.62 -8.80
N GLY A 77 15.85 -4.41 -9.65
CA GLY A 77 16.37 -3.09 -10.01
C GLY A 77 17.77 -2.82 -9.46
N ALA A 78 17.93 -1.69 -8.75
CA ALA A 78 19.22 -1.25 -8.21
C ALA A 78 19.81 -2.20 -7.16
N VAL A 79 18.95 -3.01 -6.54
CA VAL A 79 19.27 -4.22 -5.78
C VAL A 79 18.20 -5.24 -6.10
N ALA A 80 18.56 -6.52 -6.00
CA ALA A 80 17.63 -7.60 -6.24
C ALA A 80 17.73 -8.64 -5.12
N GLY A 81 16.62 -9.26 -4.79
CA GLY A 81 16.56 -10.31 -3.78
C GLY A 81 15.15 -10.84 -3.61
N SER A 82 15.06 -11.99 -2.96
CA SER A 82 13.80 -12.66 -2.67
C SER A 82 13.74 -13.14 -1.23
N ALA A 83 12.57 -13.11 -0.63
CA ALA A 83 12.35 -13.66 0.71
C ALA A 83 10.97 -14.29 0.81
N VAL A 84 10.88 -15.36 1.60
CA VAL A 84 9.61 -15.96 2.02
C VAL A 84 9.62 -16.03 3.54
N ALA A 85 8.54 -15.60 4.17
CA ALA A 85 8.35 -15.68 5.61
C ALA A 85 6.88 -15.77 5.97
N GLY A 86 6.58 -16.39 7.10
CA GLY A 86 5.28 -16.25 7.71
C GLY A 86 5.17 -14.96 8.52
N TRP A 87 3.98 -14.40 8.57
CA TRP A 87 3.63 -13.33 9.50
C TRP A 87 2.47 -13.80 10.39
N ALA A 88 2.78 -14.04 11.66
CA ALA A 88 1.79 -14.09 12.73
C ALA A 88 2.15 -12.98 13.72
N SER A 89 1.48 -11.83 13.61
CA SER A 89 1.58 -10.85 14.68
C SER A 89 0.70 -11.30 15.85
N SER A 90 1.17 -11.14 17.09
CA SER A 90 0.32 -11.34 18.27
C SER A 90 -0.85 -10.33 18.37
N VAL A 91 -0.95 -9.36 17.45
CA VAL A 91 -1.97 -8.32 17.43
C VAL A 91 -2.82 -8.26 16.15
N ASN A 92 -2.50 -8.98 15.06
CA ASN A 92 -3.34 -9.05 13.86
C ASN A 92 -2.90 -10.18 12.90
N ASN A 93 -3.67 -11.27 12.87
CA ASN A 93 -3.57 -12.41 11.93
C ASN A 93 -4.86 -12.56 11.10
N ASP A 94 -5.61 -11.48 10.92
CA ASP A 94 -7.03 -11.60 10.57
C ASP A 94 -7.27 -11.58 9.05
N CYS A 95 -7.34 -12.78 8.46
CA CYS A 95 -7.79 -12.99 7.08
C CYS A 95 -9.21 -12.47 6.83
N ALA A 96 -10.11 -12.52 7.82
CA ALA A 96 -11.46 -11.98 7.69
C ALA A 96 -11.44 -10.45 7.61
N ALA A 97 -10.53 -9.76 8.32
CA ALA A 97 -10.39 -8.30 8.21
C ALA A 97 -9.96 -7.87 6.79
N LEU A 98 -9.10 -8.66 6.15
CA LEU A 98 -8.74 -8.48 4.73
C LEU A 98 -9.91 -8.82 3.83
N ALA A 99 -10.62 -9.93 4.04
CA ALA A 99 -11.77 -10.30 3.20
C ALA A 99 -13.02 -9.40 3.38
N ALA A 100 -13.11 -8.64 4.48
CA ALA A 100 -14.33 -7.95 4.86
C ALA A 100 -14.68 -6.78 3.93
N ALA A 101 -15.83 -6.87 3.25
CA ALA A 101 -16.44 -5.74 2.56
C ALA A 101 -17.21 -4.84 3.53
N GLY A 102 -17.32 -3.54 3.21
CA GLY A 102 -18.08 -2.61 4.03
C GLY A 102 -17.83 -1.15 3.72
N ALA A 103 -18.22 -0.28 4.66
CA ALA A 103 -17.92 1.15 4.59
C ALA A 103 -16.40 1.40 4.52
N PRO A 104 -15.95 2.49 3.88
CA PRO A 104 -14.53 2.83 3.77
C PRO A 104 -13.84 2.85 5.14
N ARG A 105 -12.71 2.16 5.24
CA ARG A 105 -11.89 2.07 6.46
C ARG A 105 -10.41 1.94 6.14
N ILE A 106 -9.56 2.08 7.15
CA ILE A 106 -8.15 1.72 7.04
C ILE A 106 -8.03 0.20 7.08
N LEU A 107 -7.25 -0.35 6.16
CA LEU A 107 -6.76 -1.72 6.19
C LEU A 107 -5.24 -1.69 6.22
N GLU A 108 -4.65 -2.15 7.32
CA GLU A 108 -3.23 -2.46 7.40
C GLU A 108 -2.97 -3.80 6.72
N LEU A 109 -1.97 -3.85 5.84
CA LEU A 109 -1.65 -5.07 5.08
C LEU A 109 -0.61 -5.92 5.82
N PRO A 110 -0.56 -7.24 5.55
CA PRO A 110 0.51 -8.09 6.03
C PRO A 110 1.88 -7.52 5.62
N LEU A 111 2.84 -7.64 6.53
CA LEU A 111 4.19 -7.14 6.36
C LEU A 111 5.19 -8.30 6.40
N LEU A 112 6.38 -8.08 5.87
CA LEU A 112 7.47 -9.06 5.90
C LEU A 112 8.63 -8.48 6.70
N THR A 113 9.10 -9.22 7.70
CA THR A 113 10.24 -8.78 8.53
C THR A 113 11.49 -9.61 8.28
N ALA A 114 12.58 -8.93 7.92
CA ALA A 114 13.96 -9.43 7.95
C ALA A 114 14.15 -10.91 7.55
N ALA A 115 13.61 -11.28 6.40
CA ALA A 115 13.63 -12.66 5.89
C ALA A 115 14.59 -12.82 4.70
N GLY A 116 14.92 -14.08 4.38
CA GLY A 116 15.89 -14.42 3.33
C GLY A 116 17.36 -14.35 3.77
N GLU A 117 18.24 -14.75 2.85
CA GLU A 117 19.71 -14.67 2.99
C GLU A 117 20.16 -13.20 2.95
N GLN A 118 19.75 -12.49 1.90
CA GLN A 118 19.73 -11.04 1.93
C GLN A 118 18.51 -10.63 2.73
N LYS A 119 18.71 -10.02 3.89
CA LYS A 119 17.60 -9.58 4.73
C LYS A 119 16.75 -8.57 3.97
N ILE A 120 15.50 -8.96 3.71
CA ILE A 120 14.45 -8.12 3.15
C ILE A 120 13.44 -7.83 4.24
N THR A 121 13.05 -6.57 4.36
CA THR A 121 11.91 -6.13 5.16
C THR A 121 10.98 -5.31 4.27
N VAL A 122 9.69 -5.61 4.31
CA VAL A 122 8.63 -4.83 3.65
C VAL A 122 7.66 -4.37 4.72
N ALA A 123 7.58 -3.05 4.95
CA ALA A 123 6.85 -2.49 6.07
C ALA A 123 5.89 -1.35 5.67
N LEU A 124 4.97 -1.05 6.60
CA LEU A 124 4.10 0.14 6.60
C LEU A 124 3.25 0.33 5.35
N THR A 125 2.51 -0.70 4.92
CA THR A 125 1.54 -0.54 3.83
C THR A 125 0.12 -0.59 4.35
N ARG A 126 -0.67 0.43 4.00
CA ARG A 126 -2.10 0.48 4.32
C ARG A 126 -2.91 1.07 3.17
N ILE A 127 -4.13 0.57 3.00
CA ILE A 127 -5.16 1.15 2.15
C ILE A 127 -6.04 2.03 3.05
N GLY A 128 -6.06 3.34 2.81
CA GLY A 128 -6.77 4.32 3.63
C GLY A 128 -8.29 4.32 3.43
N ALA A 129 -8.78 3.88 2.27
CA ALA A 129 -10.19 3.84 1.92
C ALA A 129 -10.62 2.43 1.45
N TYR A 130 -10.28 1.41 2.22
CA TYR A 130 -10.61 0.02 1.91
C TYR A 130 -12.10 -0.27 2.06
N THR A 131 -12.69 -0.94 1.06
CA THR A 131 -14.12 -1.27 1.03
C THR A 131 -14.40 -2.77 0.88
N GLY A 132 -13.37 -3.61 0.83
CA GLY A 132 -13.46 -5.05 0.55
C GLY A 132 -12.58 -5.49 -0.62
N PRO A 133 -12.68 -6.77 -1.03
CA PRO A 133 -11.85 -7.33 -2.09
C PRO A 133 -11.88 -6.48 -3.37
N GLY A 134 -10.73 -6.37 -4.04
CA GLY A 134 -10.57 -5.53 -5.22
C GLY A 134 -9.15 -5.01 -5.40
N SER A 135 -8.98 -4.10 -6.35
CA SER A 135 -7.69 -3.47 -6.67
C SER A 135 -7.69 -2.00 -6.25
N TYR A 136 -6.61 -1.60 -5.56
CA TYR A 136 -6.44 -0.30 -4.93
C TYR A 136 -5.10 0.29 -5.36
N SER A 137 -5.13 1.34 -6.17
CA SER A 137 -3.92 2.14 -6.43
C SER A 137 -3.65 3.05 -5.25
N LEU A 138 -2.48 2.92 -4.64
CA LEU A 138 -2.11 3.72 -3.47
C LEU A 138 -1.82 5.17 -3.89
N ARG A 139 -2.30 6.11 -3.08
CA ARG A 139 -2.15 7.55 -3.24
C ARG A 139 -1.50 8.14 -2.00
N ALA A 140 -0.31 8.70 -2.18
CA ALA A 140 0.47 9.26 -1.08
C ALA A 140 -0.18 10.50 -0.43
N GLN A 141 -1.18 11.09 -1.12
CA GLN A 141 -1.97 12.20 -0.62
C GLN A 141 -3.45 11.83 -0.66
N ALA A 142 -4.15 12.13 0.42
CA ALA A 142 -5.60 12.07 0.46
C ALA A 142 -6.23 13.30 -0.21
N SER A 143 -7.39 13.10 -0.82
CA SER A 143 -8.28 14.17 -1.27
C SER A 143 -9.53 14.20 -0.39
N ASP A 144 -10.13 15.38 -0.22
CA ASP A 144 -11.46 15.55 0.36
C ASP A 144 -11.68 14.92 1.75
N GLY A 145 -10.66 14.98 2.61
CA GLY A 145 -10.72 14.45 3.98
C GLY A 145 -10.64 12.92 4.08
N ALA A 146 -10.38 12.22 2.97
CA ALA A 146 -10.07 10.80 2.99
C ALA A 146 -8.81 10.51 3.83
N MET A 147 -8.67 9.27 4.29
CA MET A 147 -7.45 8.82 4.96
C MET A 147 -6.36 8.52 3.92
N PRO A 148 -5.11 8.97 4.10
CA PRO A 148 -4.04 8.75 3.14
C PRO A 148 -3.53 7.31 3.17
N ASP A 149 -3.22 6.76 2.01
CA ASP A 149 -2.54 5.48 1.88
C ASP A 149 -1.10 5.58 2.41
N MET A 150 -0.54 4.46 2.85
CA MET A 150 0.90 4.36 3.09
C MET A 150 1.52 3.47 2.03
N PHE A 151 2.52 4.01 1.35
CA PHE A 151 3.31 3.28 0.37
C PHE A 151 4.27 2.30 1.06
N PRO A 152 4.61 1.19 0.40
CA PRO A 152 5.57 0.24 0.93
C PRO A 152 6.92 0.91 1.18
N THR A 153 7.53 0.58 2.31
CA THR A 153 8.95 0.85 2.57
C THR A 153 9.70 -0.48 2.58
N ILE A 154 10.75 -0.57 1.77
CA ILE A 154 11.56 -1.77 1.59
C ILE A 154 12.94 -1.52 2.15
N ASP A 155 13.40 -2.32 3.10
CA ASP A 155 14.83 -2.42 3.44
C ASP A 155 15.38 -3.72 2.86
N ILE A 156 16.43 -3.61 2.06
CA ILE A 156 17.10 -4.77 1.45
C ILE A 156 18.61 -4.52 1.43
N GLY A 157 19.35 -5.39 2.12
CA GLY A 157 20.81 -5.24 2.24
C GLY A 157 21.25 -3.91 2.86
N GLY A 158 20.43 -3.30 3.73
CA GLY A 158 20.72 -2.02 4.38
C GLY A 158 20.47 -0.78 3.52
N ARG A 159 19.73 -0.94 2.42
CA ARG A 159 19.24 0.16 1.57
C ARG A 159 17.73 0.23 1.70
N ALA A 160 17.22 1.42 1.98
CA ALA A 160 15.80 1.67 2.17
C ALA A 160 15.20 2.35 0.92
N PHE A 161 14.07 1.84 0.45
CA PHE A 161 13.35 2.33 -0.71
C PHE A 161 11.90 2.64 -0.36
N SER A 162 11.36 3.74 -0.89
CA SER A 162 9.96 4.12 -0.71
C SER A 162 9.47 4.98 -1.90
N ASN A 163 8.26 5.52 -1.80
CA ASN A 163 7.68 6.28 -2.89
C ASN A 163 8.41 7.61 -3.13
N GLY A 164 8.64 7.90 -4.40
CA GLY A 164 9.17 9.18 -4.87
C GLY A 164 8.52 9.56 -6.20
N LYS A 165 9.12 10.53 -6.90
CA LYS A 165 8.62 10.96 -8.21
C LYS A 165 8.64 9.81 -9.20
N GLY A 166 7.48 9.48 -9.77
CA GLY A 166 7.31 8.41 -10.76
C GLY A 166 7.05 7.03 -10.17
N SER A 167 7.07 6.88 -8.84
CA SER A 167 6.67 5.62 -8.21
C SER A 167 5.16 5.43 -8.25
N SER A 168 4.73 4.18 -8.36
CA SER A 168 3.32 3.79 -8.15
C SER A 168 3.26 2.47 -7.38
N ALA A 169 2.13 2.22 -6.75
CA ALA A 169 1.86 0.98 -6.04
C ALA A 169 0.40 0.59 -6.20
N VAL A 170 0.14 -0.70 -6.44
CA VAL A 170 -1.19 -1.27 -6.55
C VAL A 170 -1.27 -2.45 -5.60
N VAL A 171 -2.36 -2.49 -4.84
CA VAL A 171 -2.68 -3.60 -3.94
C VAL A 171 -3.92 -4.29 -4.46
N THR A 172 -3.88 -5.62 -4.57
CA THR A 172 -5.04 -6.44 -4.93
C THR A 172 -5.36 -7.35 -3.77
N VAL A 173 -6.60 -7.28 -3.25
CA VAL A 173 -7.08 -8.14 -2.17
C VAL A 173 -8.16 -9.07 -2.72
N ALA A 174 -7.99 -10.37 -2.51
CA ALA A 174 -8.94 -11.41 -2.91
C ALA A 174 -10.03 -11.63 -1.86
N ALA A 175 -11.05 -12.40 -2.23
CA ALA A 175 -12.23 -12.64 -1.38
C ALA A 175 -11.94 -13.50 -0.14
N ASP A 176 -10.83 -14.23 -0.13
CA ASP A 176 -10.34 -15.02 1.01
C ASP A 176 -9.34 -14.25 1.89
N GLY A 177 -9.07 -12.98 1.55
CA GLY A 177 -8.11 -12.14 2.26
C GLY A 177 -6.67 -12.30 1.77
N SER A 178 -6.35 -13.23 0.88
CA SER A 178 -5.06 -13.27 0.17
C SER A 178 -4.89 -12.07 -0.76
N GLY A 179 -3.69 -11.84 -1.27
CA GLY A 179 -3.49 -10.75 -2.21
C GLY A 179 -2.07 -10.46 -2.62
N THR A 180 -1.92 -9.39 -3.39
CA THR A 180 -0.64 -8.91 -3.90
C THR A 180 -0.48 -7.41 -3.68
N LEU A 181 0.78 -6.98 -3.63
CA LEU A 181 1.22 -5.61 -3.68
C LEU A 181 2.33 -5.53 -4.73
N ASP A 182 2.11 -4.74 -5.77
CA ASP A 182 3.08 -4.45 -6.79
C ASP A 182 3.41 -2.96 -6.76
N ALA A 183 4.65 -2.63 -6.41
CA ALA A 183 5.13 -1.27 -6.43
C ALA A 183 6.33 -1.12 -7.36
N VAL A 184 6.29 -0.08 -8.18
CA VAL A 184 7.27 0.16 -9.23
C VAL A 184 8.00 1.46 -9.02
N SER A 185 9.26 1.47 -9.43
CA SER A 185 10.13 2.65 -9.38
C SER A 185 10.21 3.31 -8.00
N LEU A 186 10.26 2.51 -6.92
CA LEU A 186 10.54 3.01 -5.57
C LEU A 186 11.95 3.60 -5.54
N VAL A 187 12.11 4.75 -4.91
CA VAL A 187 13.38 5.50 -4.86
C VAL A 187 14.14 5.18 -3.60
N GLU A 188 15.47 5.16 -3.66
CA GLU A 188 16.28 5.03 -2.46
C GLU A 188 16.12 6.28 -1.58
N ILE A 189 15.76 6.08 -0.31
CA ILE A 189 15.54 7.15 0.67
C ILE A 189 16.58 7.14 1.78
N ALA A 190 17.24 6.01 2.03
CA ALA A 190 18.33 5.88 2.99
C ALA A 190 19.25 4.71 2.63
N SER A 191 20.50 4.79 3.08
CA SER A 191 21.47 3.70 2.95
C SER A 191 22.38 3.69 4.16
N VAL A 192 22.63 2.51 4.74
CA VAL A 192 23.60 2.36 5.84
C VAL A 192 25.04 2.34 5.33
N GLN A 193 25.23 2.10 4.04
CA GLN A 193 26.54 1.92 3.41
C GLN A 193 27.14 3.23 2.88
N VAL A 194 26.28 4.22 2.55
CA VAL A 194 26.69 5.51 1.99
C VAL A 194 25.91 6.66 2.63
N ALA A 195 26.59 7.79 2.87
CA ALA A 195 25.99 8.95 3.53
C ALA A 195 24.90 9.65 2.70
N ASN A 196 24.93 9.47 1.37
CA ASN A 196 23.94 10.02 0.43
C ASN A 196 23.30 8.87 -0.36
N PRO A 197 21.97 8.70 -0.30
CA PRO A 197 21.24 7.79 -1.18
C PRO A 197 21.53 8.06 -2.67
N ASP A 198 21.57 7.02 -3.49
CA ASP A 198 21.73 7.19 -4.94
C ASP A 198 20.41 7.73 -5.52
N PRO A 199 20.39 8.98 -6.06
CA PRO A 199 19.17 9.59 -6.57
C PRO A 199 18.58 8.86 -7.78
N ASN A 200 19.36 7.99 -8.45
CA ASN A 200 18.94 7.20 -9.59
C ASN A 200 18.62 5.74 -9.22
N ALA A 201 18.92 5.30 -8.00
CA ALA A 201 18.58 3.96 -7.58
C ALA A 201 17.06 3.80 -7.49
N ARG A 202 16.57 2.80 -8.22
CA ARG A 202 15.16 2.44 -8.27
C ARG A 202 15.00 0.95 -8.08
N VAL A 203 13.96 0.55 -7.37
CA VAL A 203 13.56 -0.84 -7.27
C VAL A 203 12.09 -1.01 -7.59
N ASN A 204 11.74 -2.18 -8.10
CA ASN A 204 10.37 -2.67 -8.05
C ASN A 204 10.27 -3.73 -6.95
N VAL A 205 9.10 -3.83 -6.35
CA VAL A 205 8.78 -4.89 -5.39
C VAL A 205 7.45 -5.51 -5.77
N SER A 206 7.42 -6.84 -5.78
CA SER A 206 6.20 -7.62 -5.79
C SER A 206 6.14 -8.39 -4.49
N LEU A 207 5.05 -8.24 -3.76
CA LEU A 207 4.76 -8.96 -2.53
C LEU A 207 3.45 -9.71 -2.71
N GLN A 208 3.44 -10.99 -2.38
CA GLN A 208 2.25 -11.82 -2.31
C GLN A 208 2.05 -12.28 -0.88
N TRP A 209 0.80 -12.28 -0.41
CA TRP A 209 0.44 -12.95 0.84
C TRP A 209 -0.70 -13.94 0.60
N ASP A 210 -0.53 -15.13 1.14
CA ASP A 210 -1.57 -16.16 1.17
C ASP A 210 -2.16 -16.23 2.58
N CYS A 211 -3.48 -16.15 2.65
CA CYS A 211 -4.22 -16.35 3.88
C CYS A 211 -4.20 -17.82 4.30
N ARG A 212 -3.90 -18.08 5.57
CA ARG A 212 -3.95 -19.42 6.14
C ARG A 212 -4.88 -19.40 7.33
N ASP A 213 -5.91 -20.24 7.26
CA ASP A 213 -6.79 -20.46 8.39
C ASP A 213 -5.97 -21.12 9.52
N GLU A 214 -5.97 -20.51 10.70
CA GLU A 214 -5.43 -21.14 11.91
C GLU A 214 -6.27 -22.40 12.18
N LYS A 215 -5.63 -23.58 12.15
CA LYS A 215 -6.28 -24.86 12.51
C LYS A 215 -6.43 -25.02 14.01
#